data_AF-R6F753-F1
#
_entry.id   AF-R6F753-F1
#
_cell.length_a   1.000
_cell.length_b   1.000
_cell.length_c   1.000
_cell.angle_alpha   90.00
_cell.angle_beta   90.00
_cell.angle_gamma   90.00
#
_symmetry.space_group_name_H-M   'P 1'
#
loop_
_entity.id
_entity.type
_entity.pdbx_description
1 polymer ?
#
loop_
_entity_poly.entity_id
_entity_poly.type
_entity_poly.pdbx_seq_one_letter_code
_entity_poly.pdbx_strand_id
1 'polypeptide(L)'
;MKYIKLLSLLVAVLFLGACSDDDVKKNSAADVTVSMGTATISPRESAGIVSLPIKVEGPTNGMVTLTVETREVGSNPAVENTHYYVTTKKINITGSEGYVELEMVDDDEINDPRTFEVTIVKVEHAKLNEAAKTTTVEIRDNDHEPYDRLQGTWKMTYKDYNGNEQTQKVTITGADDPSQYIYNKLLYVEGMLLEKSKAQLSFNFDSANNTCYVSFTNFMKYNWVTGFEHSSLSKPVDIQLGRLEGNYISQSPVEGEVQDDFKTIKFESGATIAALFTNPDNGQLSLLEAMSDIVLTKE
;
A
#
# COMPACT_ATOMS: atom_id res chain seq x y z
N MET A 1 -59.58 -20.52 -32.33
CA MET A 1 -59.67 -20.64 -30.86
C MET A 1 -58.62 -21.66 -30.42
N LYS A 2 -57.47 -21.19 -29.95
CA LYS A 2 -57.20 -20.68 -28.58
C LYS A 2 -56.48 -21.68 -27.64
N TYR A 3 -55.92 -22.80 -28.15
CA TYR A 3 -55.22 -23.76 -27.27
C TYR A 3 -53.83 -24.24 -27.73
N ILE A 4 -53.27 -23.76 -28.84
CA ILE A 4 -51.93 -24.20 -29.31
C ILE A 4 -50.76 -23.40 -28.72
N LYS A 5 -51.02 -22.34 -27.93
CA LYS A 5 -49.96 -21.59 -27.23
C LYS A 5 -49.75 -21.99 -25.76
N LEU A 6 -50.46 -23.01 -25.27
CA LEU A 6 -50.44 -23.38 -23.86
C LEU A 6 -49.71 -24.71 -23.57
N LEU A 7 -48.85 -25.19 -24.48
CA LEU A 7 -48.10 -26.44 -24.31
C LEU A 7 -46.59 -26.32 -24.48
N SER A 8 -46.04 -25.10 -24.47
CA SER A 8 -44.59 -24.84 -24.45
C SER A 8 -44.12 -24.09 -23.21
N LEU A 9 -45.03 -23.78 -22.27
CA LEU A 9 -44.72 -23.06 -21.02
C LEU A 9 -44.65 -23.98 -19.77
N LEU A 10 -44.65 -25.31 -19.96
CA LEU A 10 -44.60 -26.29 -18.85
C LEU A 10 -43.37 -27.22 -18.90
N VAL A 11 -42.38 -26.92 -19.75
CA VAL A 11 -41.12 -27.72 -19.86
C VAL A 11 -39.87 -26.84 -19.67
N ALA A 12 -40.04 -25.57 -19.28
CA ALA A 12 -38.92 -24.66 -18.99
C ALA A 12 -38.73 -24.36 -17.48
N VAL A 13 -39.52 -24.99 -16.60
CA VAL A 13 -39.44 -24.77 -15.14
C VAL A 13 -38.66 -25.88 -14.41
N LEU A 14 -38.18 -26.91 -15.12
CA LEU A 14 -37.36 -27.97 -14.52
C LEU A 14 -35.85 -27.84 -14.76
N PHE A 15 -35.38 -26.71 -15.29
CA PHE A 15 -33.95 -26.47 -15.56
C PHE A 15 -33.37 -25.21 -14.92
N LEU A 16 -34.04 -24.63 -13.91
CA LEU A 16 -33.52 -23.48 -13.14
C LEU A 16 -33.33 -23.78 -11.64
N GLY A 17 -33.04 -25.04 -11.31
CA GLY A 17 -32.73 -25.49 -9.95
C GLY A 17 -31.40 -26.20 -9.80
N ALA A 18 -30.50 -26.07 -10.77
CA ALA A 18 -29.10 -26.52 -10.65
C ALA A 18 -28.19 -25.28 -10.59
N CYS A 19 -28.48 -24.36 -9.66
CA CYS A 19 -27.36 -23.84 -8.88
C CYS A 19 -26.85 -25.08 -8.14
N SER A 20 -25.70 -25.60 -8.56
CA SER A 20 -24.93 -26.51 -7.72
C SER A 20 -24.67 -25.76 -6.43
N ASP A 21 -25.52 -26.04 -5.44
CA ASP A 21 -25.22 -25.85 -4.02
C ASP A 21 -24.09 -26.86 -3.73
N ASP A 22 -22.91 -26.57 -4.29
CA ASP A 22 -21.69 -27.27 -3.91
C ASP A 22 -21.41 -26.80 -2.50
N ASP A 23 -22.07 -27.47 -1.54
CA ASP A 23 -21.79 -27.34 -0.12
C ASP A 23 -20.28 -27.43 0.05
N VAL A 24 -19.65 -26.31 0.37
CA VAL A 24 -18.21 -26.25 0.59
C VAL A 24 -17.88 -27.29 1.65
N LYS A 25 -17.10 -28.31 1.27
CA LYS A 25 -16.76 -29.44 2.14
C LYS A 25 -16.17 -28.92 3.46
N LYS A 26 -16.88 -29.13 4.56
CA LYS A 26 -16.44 -28.76 5.91
C LYS A 26 -15.36 -29.71 6.42
N ASN A 27 -14.40 -29.21 7.17
CA ASN A 27 -13.37 -30.06 7.76
C ASN A 27 -14.00 -31.06 8.76
N SER A 28 -13.51 -32.30 8.73
CA SER A 28 -13.92 -33.36 9.66
C SER A 28 -12.73 -34.01 10.39
N ALA A 29 -11.50 -33.62 10.05
CA ALA A 29 -10.30 -34.13 10.70
C ALA A 29 -10.20 -33.61 12.15
N ALA A 30 -10.06 -34.53 13.11
CA ALA A 30 -10.12 -34.23 14.54
C ALA A 30 -8.89 -33.48 15.08
N ASP A 31 -7.75 -33.56 14.40
CA ASP A 31 -6.46 -33.01 14.85
C ASP A 31 -6.08 -31.74 14.09
N VAL A 32 -7.09 -30.99 13.61
CA VAL A 32 -6.90 -29.67 13.03
C VAL A 32 -7.03 -28.62 14.12
N THR A 33 -6.03 -27.75 14.24
CA THR A 33 -6.00 -26.65 15.21
C THR A 33 -5.93 -25.31 14.52
N VAL A 34 -6.53 -24.29 15.14
CA VAL A 34 -6.52 -22.90 14.68
C VAL A 34 -5.86 -22.02 15.73
N SER A 35 -5.03 -21.08 15.30
CA SER A 35 -4.45 -20.04 16.15
C SER A 35 -4.29 -18.72 15.41
N MET A 36 -4.07 -17.64 16.14
CA MET A 36 -3.49 -16.44 15.57
C MET A 36 -2.06 -16.76 15.08
N GLY A 37 -1.64 -16.11 14.00
CA GLY A 37 -0.33 -16.31 13.39
C GLY A 37 0.80 -15.54 14.09
N THR A 38 0.45 -14.48 14.83
CA THR A 38 1.36 -13.63 15.59
C THR A 38 0.73 -13.20 16.93
N ALA A 39 1.55 -12.97 17.95
CA ALA A 39 1.08 -12.49 19.25
C ALA A 39 0.88 -10.97 19.29
N THR A 40 1.66 -10.22 18.51
CA THR A 40 1.62 -8.75 18.46
C THR A 40 1.84 -8.23 17.04
N ILE A 41 1.19 -7.12 16.70
CA ILE A 41 1.52 -6.29 15.52
C ILE A 41 1.45 -4.81 15.91
N SER A 42 2.21 -3.97 15.21
CA SER A 42 2.26 -2.53 15.47
C SER A 42 2.18 -1.72 14.17
N PRO A 43 1.02 -1.73 13.47
CA PRO A 43 0.84 -0.95 12.24
C PRO A 43 0.77 0.56 12.51
N ARG A 44 1.08 1.37 11.50
CA ARG A 44 0.76 2.81 11.51
C ARG A 44 -0.73 3.01 11.19
N GLU A 45 -1.32 4.11 11.63
CA GLU A 45 -2.69 4.47 11.25
C GLU A 45 -2.84 4.74 9.73
N SER A 46 -1.78 5.22 9.07
CA SER A 46 -1.70 5.36 7.60
C SER A 46 -1.41 4.06 6.83
N ALA A 47 -1.32 2.91 7.50
CA ALA A 47 -0.95 1.64 6.84
C ALA A 47 -2.04 1.09 5.90
N GLY A 48 -3.24 1.68 5.91
CA GLY A 48 -4.39 1.19 5.15
C GLY A 48 -4.87 -0.16 5.68
N ILE A 49 -5.07 -1.13 4.77
CA ILE A 49 -5.54 -2.48 5.14
C ILE A 49 -4.36 -3.32 5.64
N VAL A 50 -4.48 -3.80 6.88
CA VAL A 50 -3.53 -4.67 7.58
C VAL A 50 -4.13 -6.06 7.72
N SER A 51 -3.40 -7.07 7.24
CA SER A 51 -3.81 -8.48 7.32
C SER A 51 -3.19 -9.17 8.54
N LEU A 52 -4.03 -9.55 9.49
CA LEU A 52 -3.64 -10.29 10.68
C LEU A 52 -3.73 -11.81 10.41
N PRO A 53 -2.60 -12.55 10.35
CA PRO A 53 -2.61 -13.95 9.95
C PRO A 53 -3.29 -14.85 10.98
N ILE A 54 -3.97 -15.87 10.48
CA ILE A 54 -4.53 -17.01 11.22
C ILE A 54 -3.92 -18.28 10.64
N LYS A 55 -3.45 -19.18 11.50
CA LYS A 55 -2.87 -20.47 11.10
C LYS A 55 -3.87 -21.59 11.33
N VAL A 56 -3.93 -22.51 10.37
CA VAL A 56 -4.65 -23.78 10.46
C VAL A 56 -3.62 -24.90 10.30
N GLU A 57 -3.41 -25.66 11.36
CA GLU A 57 -2.41 -26.73 11.43
C GLU A 57 -3.08 -28.10 11.55
N GLY A 58 -2.45 -29.13 11.00
CA GLY A 58 -2.97 -30.50 10.97
C GLY A 58 -3.48 -30.95 9.60
N PRO A 59 -3.93 -32.21 9.46
CA PRO A 59 -4.36 -32.79 8.19
C PRO A 59 -5.77 -32.31 7.78
N THR A 60 -5.89 -31.01 7.51
CA THR A 60 -7.14 -30.36 7.11
C THR A 60 -7.68 -30.93 5.81
N ASN A 61 -8.95 -31.33 5.81
CA ASN A 61 -9.60 -32.01 4.67
C ASN A 61 -10.82 -31.26 4.12
N GLY A 62 -11.07 -30.03 4.60
CA GLY A 62 -12.17 -29.17 4.24
C GLY A 62 -12.07 -27.80 4.91
N MET A 63 -13.11 -26.99 4.77
CA MET A 63 -13.18 -25.64 5.31
C MET A 63 -13.28 -25.62 6.84
N VAL A 64 -12.53 -24.71 7.45
CA VAL A 64 -12.62 -24.32 8.86
C VAL A 64 -13.26 -22.94 8.95
N THR A 65 -14.16 -22.75 9.91
CA THR A 65 -14.84 -21.46 10.12
C THR A 65 -14.54 -20.97 11.52
N LEU A 66 -14.26 -19.67 11.67
CA LEU A 66 -14.02 -19.06 12.97
C LEU A 66 -14.68 -17.70 13.09
N THR A 67 -14.82 -17.24 14.33
CA THR A 67 -15.30 -15.90 14.66
C THR A 67 -14.31 -15.22 15.58
N VAL A 68 -14.01 -13.96 15.27
CA VAL A 68 -13.16 -13.10 16.10
C VAL A 68 -13.98 -11.98 16.76
N GLU A 69 -13.51 -11.55 17.92
CA GLU A 69 -13.98 -10.36 18.61
C GLU A 69 -12.80 -9.46 18.94
N THR A 70 -13.11 -8.19 19.12
CA THR A 70 -12.18 -7.11 19.44
C THR A 70 -12.40 -6.64 20.87
N ARG A 71 -11.34 -6.27 21.56
CA ARG A 71 -11.41 -5.72 22.92
C ARG A 71 -10.45 -4.55 23.10
N GLU A 72 -10.97 -3.44 23.59
CA GLU A 72 -10.19 -2.29 24.08
C GLU A 72 -9.26 -2.72 25.22
N VAL A 73 -7.97 -2.40 25.13
CA VAL A 73 -6.97 -2.71 26.18
C VAL A 73 -5.95 -1.57 26.30
N GLY A 74 -5.12 -1.63 27.34
CA GLY A 74 -4.05 -0.65 27.58
C GLY A 74 -4.55 0.65 28.21
N SER A 75 -3.62 1.61 28.37
CA SER A 75 -3.91 2.93 28.95
C SER A 75 -4.57 3.90 27.97
N ASN A 76 -4.32 3.71 26.67
CA ASN A 76 -4.95 4.45 25.59
C ASN A 76 -5.62 3.45 24.62
N PRO A 77 -6.86 3.01 24.88
CA PRO A 77 -7.47 1.96 24.06
C PRO A 77 -7.87 2.45 22.67
N ALA A 78 -7.70 1.59 21.66
CA ALA A 78 -8.26 1.78 20.33
C ALA A 78 -9.70 1.23 20.28
N VAL A 79 -10.59 1.94 19.58
CA VAL A 79 -12.04 1.73 19.59
C VAL A 79 -12.49 1.40 18.17
N GLU A 80 -13.19 0.29 18.00
CA GLU A 80 -13.69 -0.14 16.69
C GLU A 80 -14.73 0.84 16.16
N ASN A 81 -14.66 1.16 14.86
CA ASN A 81 -15.42 2.21 14.17
C ASN A 81 -15.06 3.64 14.59
N THR A 82 -13.92 3.83 15.25
CA THR A 82 -13.36 5.17 15.53
C THR A 82 -11.90 5.21 15.14
N HIS A 83 -11.11 4.25 15.64
CA HIS A 83 -9.67 4.18 15.39
C HIS A 83 -9.31 3.09 14.35
N TYR A 84 -10.21 2.12 14.14
CA TYR A 84 -10.03 1.06 13.13
C TYR A 84 -11.38 0.41 12.77
N TYR A 85 -11.43 -0.29 11.64
CA TYR A 85 -12.53 -1.14 11.20
C TYR A 85 -12.09 -2.60 11.05
N VAL A 86 -13.01 -3.54 11.29
CA VAL A 86 -12.82 -4.97 11.02
C VAL A 86 -13.70 -5.35 9.82
N THR A 87 -13.09 -5.74 8.69
CA THR A 87 -13.83 -6.00 7.44
C THR A 87 -14.84 -7.15 7.61
N THR A 88 -14.43 -8.23 8.26
CA THR A 88 -15.32 -9.34 8.63
C THR A 88 -14.86 -10.01 9.92
N LYS A 89 -15.83 -10.30 10.79
CA LYS A 89 -15.58 -11.06 12.03
C LYS A 89 -15.74 -12.56 11.87
N LYS A 90 -16.32 -13.03 10.76
CA LYS A 90 -16.49 -14.46 10.46
C LYS A 90 -15.60 -14.84 9.27
N ILE A 91 -14.63 -15.71 9.52
CA ILE A 91 -13.61 -16.09 8.54
C ILE A 91 -13.79 -17.56 8.17
N ASN A 92 -13.79 -17.84 6.86
CA ASN A 92 -13.85 -19.18 6.28
C ASN A 92 -12.50 -19.49 5.63
N ILE A 93 -11.85 -20.57 6.04
CA ILE A 93 -10.50 -20.93 5.62
C ILE A 93 -10.54 -22.31 4.95
N THR A 94 -10.13 -22.39 3.69
CA THR A 94 -10.07 -23.64 2.90
C THR A 94 -8.65 -24.20 2.76
N GLY A 95 -7.65 -23.52 3.33
CA GLY A 95 -6.24 -23.91 3.32
C GLY A 95 -5.60 -23.90 4.70
N SER A 96 -4.29 -23.67 4.75
CA SER A 96 -3.51 -23.61 6.00
C SER A 96 -3.45 -22.21 6.62
N GLU A 97 -3.94 -21.19 5.91
CA GLU A 97 -3.84 -19.78 6.33
C GLU A 97 -5.14 -19.05 6.04
N GLY A 98 -5.49 -18.13 6.94
CA GLY A 98 -6.55 -17.14 6.75
C GLY A 98 -6.12 -15.80 7.34
N TYR A 99 -6.96 -14.79 7.19
CA TYR A 99 -6.64 -13.43 7.63
C TYR A 99 -7.85 -12.75 8.25
N VAL A 100 -7.62 -11.98 9.32
CA VAL A 100 -8.52 -10.90 9.71
C VAL A 100 -8.00 -9.64 9.06
N GLU A 101 -8.82 -8.97 8.25
CA GLU A 101 -8.48 -7.68 7.65
C GLU A 101 -8.94 -6.57 8.58
N LEU A 102 -8.02 -5.66 8.88
CA LEU A 102 -8.22 -4.49 9.70
C LEU A 102 -7.88 -3.26 8.86
N GLU A 103 -8.71 -2.23 8.88
CA GLU A 103 -8.42 -0.94 8.26
C GLU A 103 -8.24 0.09 9.38
N MET A 104 -7.05 0.68 9.48
CA MET A 104 -6.79 1.72 10.47
C MET A 104 -7.38 3.05 9.99
N VAL A 105 -7.85 3.89 10.92
CA VAL A 105 -8.31 5.24 10.61
C VAL A 105 -7.13 6.19 10.74
N ASP A 106 -6.64 6.69 9.60
CA ASP A 106 -5.63 7.75 9.52
C ASP A 106 -6.31 9.10 9.79
N ASP A 107 -5.81 9.86 10.74
CA ASP A 107 -6.26 11.22 11.03
C ASP A 107 -5.11 12.24 10.94
N ASP A 108 -5.23 13.41 11.59
CA ASP A 108 -4.15 14.42 11.65
C ASP A 108 -3.83 14.76 13.13
N GLU A 109 -4.33 13.96 14.08
CA GLU A 109 -4.21 14.19 15.52
C GLU A 109 -3.00 13.47 16.09
N ILE A 110 -1.98 14.22 16.50
CA ILE A 110 -0.84 13.64 17.23
C ILE A 110 -1.32 12.95 18.51
N ASN A 111 -1.19 11.63 18.57
CA ASN A 111 -1.68 10.81 19.66
C ASN A 111 -0.67 9.75 20.14
N ASP A 112 -0.77 9.39 21.43
CA ASP A 112 0.00 8.27 21.97
C ASP A 112 -0.51 6.94 21.35
N PRO A 113 0.35 5.93 21.14
CA PRO A 113 -0.07 4.66 20.55
C PRO A 113 -1.32 4.07 21.22
N ARG A 114 -2.24 3.57 20.39
CA ARG A 114 -3.53 3.02 20.85
C ARG A 114 -3.54 1.50 20.76
N THR A 115 -4.09 0.82 21.76
CA THR A 115 -4.04 -0.65 21.81
C THR A 115 -5.42 -1.30 21.83
N PHE A 116 -5.55 -2.41 21.12
CA PHE A 116 -6.68 -3.33 21.22
C PHE A 116 -6.23 -4.77 21.03
N GLU A 117 -7.09 -5.73 21.35
CA GLU A 117 -6.86 -7.14 21.11
C GLU A 117 -7.87 -7.69 20.11
N VAL A 118 -7.41 -8.58 19.23
CA VAL A 118 -8.25 -9.44 18.38
C VAL A 118 -8.17 -10.85 18.91
N THR A 119 -9.31 -11.45 19.29
CA THR A 119 -9.38 -12.78 19.89
C THR A 119 -10.30 -13.69 19.09
N ILE A 120 -9.84 -14.91 18.78
CA ILE A 120 -10.71 -15.97 18.26
C ILE A 120 -11.60 -16.45 19.40
N VAL A 121 -12.91 -16.23 19.28
CA VAL A 121 -13.91 -16.59 20.31
C VAL A 121 -14.68 -17.86 19.96
N LYS A 122 -14.70 -18.24 18.68
CA LYS A 122 -15.39 -19.45 18.21
C LYS A 122 -14.64 -20.08 17.05
N VAL A 123 -14.52 -21.40 17.09
CA VAL A 123 -14.03 -22.22 15.98
C VAL A 123 -15.03 -23.33 15.71
N GLU A 124 -15.37 -23.52 14.44
CA GLU A 124 -16.18 -24.60 13.93
C GLU A 124 -15.30 -25.48 13.04
N HIS A 125 -15.48 -26.80 13.13
CA HIS A 125 -14.75 -27.77 12.31
C HIS A 125 -13.23 -27.85 12.55
N ALA A 126 -12.74 -27.32 13.68
CA ALA A 126 -11.37 -27.48 14.16
C ALA A 126 -11.32 -27.23 15.69
N LYS A 127 -10.15 -27.40 16.30
CA LYS A 127 -9.88 -27.06 17.70
C LYS A 127 -9.21 -25.69 17.80
N LEU A 128 -9.57 -24.90 18.81
CA LEU A 128 -8.85 -23.65 19.11
C LEU A 128 -7.57 -23.95 19.90
N ASN A 129 -6.45 -23.34 19.52
CA ASN A 129 -5.27 -23.27 20.37
C ASN A 129 -5.43 -22.12 21.38
N GLU A 130 -5.88 -22.45 22.59
CA GLU A 130 -6.14 -21.47 23.66
C GLU A 130 -4.93 -20.59 24.02
N ALA A 131 -3.71 -21.09 23.88
CA ALA A 131 -2.50 -20.34 24.20
C ALA A 131 -2.14 -19.28 23.16
N ALA A 132 -2.71 -19.35 21.96
CA ALA A 132 -2.39 -18.48 20.83
C ALA A 132 -3.66 -17.97 20.13
N LYS A 133 -4.73 -17.72 20.88
CA LYS A 133 -6.02 -17.27 20.35
C LYS A 133 -6.16 -15.75 20.20
N THR A 134 -5.19 -14.99 20.70
CA THR A 134 -5.27 -13.52 20.78
C THR A 134 -4.02 -12.89 20.17
N THR A 135 -4.22 -11.80 19.42
CA THR A 135 -3.17 -10.88 19.00
C THR A 135 -3.45 -9.50 19.59
N THR A 136 -2.42 -8.87 20.16
CA THR A 136 -2.46 -7.46 20.53
C THR A 136 -2.05 -6.61 19.32
N VAL A 137 -2.84 -5.59 19.01
CA VAL A 137 -2.58 -4.61 17.96
C VAL A 137 -2.30 -3.27 18.63
N GLU A 138 -1.17 -2.68 18.29
CA GLU A 138 -0.76 -1.33 18.72
C GLU A 138 -0.75 -0.42 17.49
N ILE A 139 -1.74 0.46 17.39
CA ILE A 139 -1.78 1.47 16.32
C ILE A 139 -0.78 2.55 16.68
N ARG A 140 0.22 2.74 15.83
CA ARG A 140 1.20 3.83 15.94
C ARG A 140 0.68 5.04 15.18
N ASP A 141 0.72 6.17 15.86
CA ASP A 141 0.58 7.48 15.25
C ASP A 141 1.64 7.69 14.15
N ASN A 142 1.25 8.35 13.07
CA ASN A 142 2.17 8.81 12.03
C ASN A 142 2.21 10.32 11.87
N ASP A 143 1.65 11.07 12.82
CA ASP A 143 1.57 12.52 12.80
C ASP A 143 2.61 13.21 13.68
N HIS A 144 3.23 12.49 14.61
CA HIS A 144 4.28 13.02 15.47
C HIS A 144 5.57 13.27 14.67
N GLU A 145 5.98 12.30 13.85
CA GLU A 145 7.26 12.36 13.13
C GLU A 145 7.09 12.95 11.72
N PRO A 146 7.75 14.09 11.39
CA PRO A 146 7.68 14.70 10.06
C PRO A 146 7.98 13.75 8.89
N TYR A 147 8.83 12.75 9.09
CA TYR A 147 9.16 11.73 8.08
C TYR A 147 7.98 10.79 7.78
N ASP A 148 7.24 10.40 8.81
CA ASP A 148 6.13 9.47 8.70
C ASP A 148 4.92 10.14 8.05
N ARG A 149 4.67 11.40 8.40
CA ARG A 149 3.62 12.26 7.81
C ARG A 149 3.69 12.37 6.29
N LEU A 150 4.88 12.25 5.72
CA LEU A 150 5.09 12.37 4.27
C LEU A 150 4.75 11.09 3.51
N GLN A 151 4.68 9.94 4.19
CA GLN A 151 4.37 8.68 3.55
C GLN A 151 2.87 8.59 3.21
N GLY A 152 2.53 7.75 2.25
CA GLY A 152 1.14 7.54 1.80
C GLY A 152 0.90 8.02 0.37
N THR A 153 -0.36 8.29 0.05
CA THR A 153 -0.80 8.60 -1.31
C THR A 153 -0.76 10.11 -1.59
N TRP A 154 -0.26 10.47 -2.76
CA TRP A 154 -0.15 11.85 -3.21
C TRP A 154 -0.62 12.02 -4.65
N LYS A 155 -1.19 13.18 -4.94
CA LYS A 155 -1.40 13.68 -6.28
C LYS A 155 -0.20 14.53 -6.70
N MET A 156 0.46 14.13 -7.78
CA MET A 156 1.55 14.86 -8.40
C MET A 156 1.07 15.66 -9.59
N THR A 157 1.34 16.96 -9.60
CA THR A 157 1.18 17.83 -10.76
C THR A 157 2.54 18.31 -11.26
N TYR A 158 2.72 18.41 -12.57
CA TYR A 158 3.95 18.88 -13.19
C TYR A 158 3.67 19.41 -14.59
N LYS A 159 4.63 20.10 -15.19
CA LYS A 159 4.64 20.42 -16.62
C LYS A 159 5.52 19.45 -17.39
N ASP A 160 4.98 18.87 -18.46
CA ASP A 160 5.71 18.00 -19.38
C ASP A 160 6.76 18.75 -20.21
N TYR A 161 7.51 18.04 -21.05
CA TYR A 161 8.51 18.64 -21.95
C TYR A 161 7.95 19.77 -22.85
N ASN A 162 6.67 19.71 -23.22
CA ASN A 162 6.02 20.72 -24.05
C ASN A 162 5.42 21.87 -23.22
N GLY A 163 5.51 21.80 -21.89
CA GLY A 163 4.97 22.77 -20.96
C GLY A 163 3.50 22.57 -20.59
N ASN A 164 2.88 21.44 -20.98
CA ASN A 164 1.49 21.17 -20.61
C ASN A 164 1.42 20.62 -19.19
N GLU A 165 0.37 21.01 -18.46
CA GLU A 165 0.10 20.47 -17.13
C GLU A 165 -0.35 19.00 -17.20
N GLN A 166 0.28 18.18 -16.37
CA GLN A 166 -0.01 16.77 -16.19
C GLN A 166 -0.37 16.51 -14.74
N THR A 167 -1.13 15.45 -14.49
CA THR A 167 -1.51 15.01 -13.14
C THR A 167 -1.44 13.50 -13.07
N GLN A 168 -0.86 12.98 -12.00
CA GLN A 168 -0.80 11.54 -11.73
C GLN A 168 -0.83 11.26 -10.23
N LYS A 169 -1.30 10.07 -9.85
CA LYS A 169 -1.22 9.57 -8.49
C LYS A 169 0.13 8.91 -8.28
N VAL A 170 0.78 9.20 -7.16
CA VAL A 170 2.05 8.60 -6.73
C VAL A 170 1.95 8.20 -5.27
N THR A 171 2.84 7.34 -4.82
CA THR A 171 2.94 6.95 -3.41
C THR A 171 4.30 7.31 -2.87
N ILE A 172 4.36 7.98 -1.72
CA ILE A 172 5.60 8.16 -0.97
C ILE A 172 5.74 7.01 0.02
N THR A 173 6.87 6.30 -0.02
CA THR A 173 7.19 5.21 0.90
C THR A 173 8.51 5.46 1.62
N GLY A 174 8.66 4.91 2.82
CA GLY A 174 9.86 5.04 3.65
C GLY A 174 10.12 3.76 4.45
N ALA A 175 11.08 3.82 5.38
CA ALA A 175 11.24 2.76 6.37
C ALA A 175 10.16 2.87 7.45
N ASP A 176 9.61 1.72 7.84
CA ASP A 176 8.65 1.62 8.95
C ASP A 176 9.30 1.42 10.32
N ASP A 177 10.52 0.89 10.33
CA ASP A 177 11.27 0.55 11.54
C ASP A 177 12.36 1.61 11.78
N PRO A 178 12.29 2.35 12.91
CA PRO A 178 13.27 3.38 13.28
C PRO A 178 14.72 2.89 13.39
N SER A 179 14.95 1.59 13.52
CA SER A 179 16.28 1.00 13.54
C SER A 179 16.92 0.88 12.15
N GLN A 180 16.12 0.98 11.08
CA GLN A 180 16.63 0.90 9.72
C GLN A 180 17.47 2.14 9.37
N TYR A 181 18.60 1.92 8.70
CA TYR A 181 19.57 2.98 8.43
C TYR A 181 19.02 4.13 7.56
N ILE A 182 17.95 3.89 6.79
CA ILE A 182 17.28 4.85 5.90
C ILE A 182 16.17 5.65 6.60
N TYR A 183 15.71 5.22 7.78
CA TYR A 183 14.68 5.92 8.54
C TYR A 183 15.12 7.35 8.84
N ASN A 184 14.20 8.31 8.72
CA ASN A 184 14.49 9.75 8.85
C ASN A 184 15.59 10.27 7.89
N LYS A 185 15.83 9.61 6.74
CA LYS A 185 16.85 10.04 5.77
C LYS A 185 16.44 9.89 4.31
N LEU A 186 15.73 8.81 3.98
CA LEU A 186 15.37 8.49 2.60
C LEU A 186 13.93 8.01 2.51
N LEU A 187 13.19 8.66 1.62
CA LEU A 187 11.89 8.28 1.13
C LEU A 187 12.02 7.84 -0.34
N TYR A 188 10.94 7.30 -0.87
CA TYR A 188 10.82 6.96 -2.28
C TYR A 188 9.51 7.48 -2.84
N VAL A 189 9.53 7.98 -4.08
CA VAL A 189 8.31 8.29 -4.85
C VAL A 189 8.09 7.18 -5.85
N GLU A 190 6.99 6.44 -5.68
CA GLU A 190 6.59 5.31 -6.51
C GLU A 190 5.50 5.71 -7.50
N GLY A 191 5.54 5.16 -8.71
CA GLY A 191 4.53 5.40 -9.76
C GLY A 191 4.68 6.71 -10.53
N MET A 192 5.81 7.41 -10.39
CA MET A 192 6.10 8.65 -11.11
C MET A 192 6.36 8.39 -12.60
N LEU A 193 5.55 8.92 -13.52
CA LEU A 193 5.54 8.73 -15.00
C LEU A 193 5.30 7.30 -15.47
N LEU A 194 5.89 6.32 -14.79
CA LEU A 194 5.83 4.90 -15.08
C LEU A 194 5.40 4.16 -13.82
N GLU A 195 4.42 3.26 -13.95
CA GLU A 195 3.78 2.55 -12.84
C GLU A 195 4.78 1.82 -11.91
N LYS A 196 5.84 1.24 -12.48
CA LYS A 196 6.86 0.47 -11.73
C LYS A 196 8.08 1.31 -11.32
N SER A 197 7.99 2.62 -11.38
CA SER A 197 9.10 3.50 -11.03
C SER A 197 9.25 3.69 -9.52
N LYS A 198 10.48 3.93 -9.07
CA LYS A 198 10.80 4.21 -7.67
C LYS A 198 11.95 5.21 -7.56
N ALA A 199 11.61 6.50 -7.47
CA ALA A 199 12.59 7.58 -7.36
C ALA A 199 13.05 7.78 -5.92
N GLN A 200 14.33 8.03 -5.70
CA GLN A 200 14.87 8.40 -4.39
C GLN A 200 14.52 9.84 -4.02
N LEU A 201 14.00 10.04 -2.82
CA LEU A 201 13.64 11.32 -2.26
C LEU A 201 14.33 11.48 -0.90
N SER A 202 15.43 12.21 -0.85
CA SER A 202 16.14 12.48 0.41
C SER A 202 15.26 13.31 1.33
N PHE A 203 15.28 13.01 2.62
CA PHE A 203 14.49 13.70 3.64
C PHE A 203 15.41 14.46 4.60
N ASN A 204 15.01 15.67 4.95
CA ASN A 204 15.69 16.50 5.94
C ASN A 204 14.67 17.28 6.77
N PHE A 205 14.83 17.26 8.09
CA PHE A 205 14.04 18.08 9.00
C PHE A 205 14.97 18.94 9.85
N ASP A 206 14.83 20.25 9.72
CA ASP A 206 15.55 21.21 10.54
C ASP A 206 14.72 21.52 11.78
N SER A 207 15.05 20.85 12.89
CA SER A 207 14.38 21.03 14.17
C SER A 207 14.60 22.39 14.81
N ALA A 208 15.64 23.14 14.41
CA ALA A 208 15.88 24.49 14.95
C ALA A 208 14.91 25.51 14.35
N ASN A 209 14.57 25.36 13.08
CA ASN A 209 13.66 26.24 12.35
C ASN A 209 12.26 25.66 12.15
N ASN A 210 12.05 24.39 12.55
CA ASN A 210 10.82 23.64 12.34
C ASN A 210 10.40 23.57 10.86
N THR A 211 11.38 23.42 9.96
CA THR A 211 11.18 23.37 8.51
C THR A 211 11.54 21.99 7.97
N CYS A 212 10.72 21.47 7.06
CA CYS A 212 10.93 20.17 6.43
C CYS A 212 11.22 20.31 4.94
N TYR A 213 12.25 19.61 4.48
CA TYR A 213 12.68 19.59 3.09
C TYR A 213 12.82 18.15 2.59
N VAL A 214 12.44 17.95 1.35
CA VAL A 214 12.74 16.73 0.60
C VAL A 214 13.53 17.08 -0.65
N SER A 215 14.22 16.12 -1.25
CA SER A 215 14.97 16.39 -2.49
C SER A 215 15.08 15.18 -3.39
N PHE A 216 14.82 15.37 -4.68
CA PHE A 216 15.27 14.39 -5.67
C PHE A 216 16.78 14.49 -5.81
N THR A 217 17.48 13.38 -5.57
CA THR A 217 18.95 13.34 -5.56
C THR A 217 19.47 12.16 -6.39
N ASN A 218 20.79 12.00 -6.41
CA ASN A 218 21.48 10.87 -7.06
C ASN A 218 21.16 10.72 -8.56
N PHE A 219 20.94 11.84 -9.24
CA PHE A 219 20.72 11.89 -10.67
C PHE A 219 21.83 11.17 -11.44
N MET A 220 21.45 10.30 -12.39
CA MET A 220 22.33 9.45 -13.19
C MET A 220 23.18 8.42 -12.41
N LYS A 221 22.97 8.24 -11.10
CA LYS A 221 23.76 7.30 -10.27
C LYS A 221 23.10 5.93 -10.08
N TYR A 222 21.83 5.80 -10.43
CA TYR A 222 21.09 4.55 -10.33
C TYR A 222 20.12 4.40 -11.51
N ASN A 223 19.70 3.17 -11.77
CA ASN A 223 18.62 2.88 -12.70
C ASN A 223 17.30 3.06 -11.95
N TRP A 224 16.52 4.03 -12.40
CA TRP A 224 15.23 4.37 -11.84
C TRP A 224 14.14 3.39 -12.28
N VAL A 225 14.21 2.93 -13.53
CA VAL A 225 13.44 1.80 -14.07
C VAL A 225 14.40 0.91 -14.85
N THR A 226 14.28 -0.41 -14.72
CA THR A 226 15.10 -1.38 -15.46
C THR A 226 14.29 -2.16 -16.48
N GLY A 227 14.88 -2.41 -17.65
CA GLY A 227 14.26 -3.24 -18.69
C GLY A 227 12.96 -2.67 -19.26
N PHE A 228 12.86 -1.34 -19.40
CA PHE A 228 11.72 -0.69 -20.05
C PHE A 228 11.65 -1.04 -21.54
N GLU A 229 10.50 -1.55 -21.96
CA GLU A 229 10.21 -1.88 -23.36
C GLU A 229 9.54 -0.70 -24.05
N HIS A 230 10.11 -0.26 -25.18
CA HIS A 230 9.54 0.79 -26.02
C HIS A 230 9.48 0.31 -27.46
N SER A 231 8.34 0.50 -28.12
CA SER A 231 8.06 -0.04 -29.47
C SER A 231 9.04 0.42 -30.55
N SER A 232 9.71 1.55 -30.33
CA SER A 232 10.67 2.13 -31.27
C SER A 232 12.14 1.74 -30.99
N LEU A 233 12.42 0.92 -29.98
CA LEU A 233 13.77 0.50 -29.61
C LEU A 233 13.99 -0.98 -29.93
N SER A 234 15.20 -1.36 -30.33
CA SER A 234 15.54 -2.74 -30.67
C SER A 234 15.62 -3.70 -29.48
N LYS A 235 15.79 -3.18 -28.26
CA LYS A 235 15.89 -3.97 -27.02
C LYS A 235 15.43 -3.13 -25.82
N PRO A 236 15.07 -3.77 -24.69
CA PRO A 236 14.74 -3.08 -23.45
C PRO A 236 15.89 -2.18 -22.97
N VAL A 237 15.55 -1.08 -22.32
CA VAL A 237 16.50 -0.09 -21.80
C VAL A 237 16.29 0.20 -20.32
N ASP A 238 17.36 0.62 -19.65
CA ASP A 238 17.25 1.18 -18.30
C ASP A 238 17.05 2.70 -18.40
N ILE A 239 16.20 3.23 -17.53
CA ILE A 239 15.91 4.66 -17.43
C ILE A 239 16.56 5.20 -16.16
N GLN A 240 17.20 6.36 -16.26
CA GLN A 240 17.78 7.10 -15.15
C GLN A 240 17.13 8.48 -15.07
N LEU A 241 17.06 9.05 -13.86
CA LEU A 241 16.63 10.43 -13.69
C LEU A 241 17.85 11.37 -13.79
N GLY A 242 17.68 12.51 -14.46
CA GLY A 242 18.67 13.59 -14.54
C GLY A 242 18.05 14.95 -14.24
N ARG A 243 18.77 15.87 -13.59
CA ARG A 243 18.37 17.30 -13.54
C ARG A 243 18.87 17.98 -14.81
N LEU A 244 17.99 18.62 -15.57
CA LEU A 244 18.37 19.42 -16.74
C LEU A 244 18.63 20.86 -16.34
N GLU A 245 19.80 21.37 -16.72
CA GLU A 245 20.17 22.78 -16.64
C GLU A 245 20.63 23.25 -18.03
N GLY A 246 19.67 23.80 -18.79
CA GLY A 246 19.87 24.06 -20.22
C GLY A 246 20.11 22.74 -20.98
N ASN A 247 21.26 22.63 -21.64
CA ASN A 247 21.64 21.44 -22.41
C ASN A 247 22.53 20.46 -21.62
N TYR A 248 22.68 20.64 -20.30
CA TYR A 248 23.55 19.84 -19.46
C TYR A 248 22.75 19.06 -18.41
N ILE A 249 23.31 17.92 -18.00
CA ILE A 249 22.79 17.16 -16.87
C ILE A 249 23.55 17.59 -15.62
N SER A 250 22.82 18.19 -14.69
CA SER A 250 23.30 18.58 -13.37
C SER A 250 23.20 17.42 -12.38
N GLN A 251 24.08 17.44 -11.39
CA GLN A 251 24.07 16.53 -10.25
C GLN A 251 23.47 17.20 -9.00
N SER A 252 23.13 18.48 -9.09
CA SER A 252 22.50 19.23 -8.00
C SER A 252 21.14 18.60 -7.66
N PRO A 253 20.78 18.52 -6.37
CA PRO A 253 19.46 18.04 -5.96
C PRO A 253 18.37 18.94 -6.52
N VAL A 254 17.15 18.43 -6.70
CA VAL A 254 15.95 19.29 -6.86
C VAL A 254 15.24 19.29 -5.52
N GLU A 255 15.35 20.41 -4.79
CA GLU A 255 14.79 20.59 -3.46
C GLU A 255 13.28 20.83 -3.53
N GLY A 256 12.58 20.30 -2.54
CA GLY A 256 11.15 20.47 -2.31
C GLY A 256 10.91 20.91 -0.87
N GLU A 257 10.21 22.02 -0.73
CA GLU A 257 9.77 22.55 0.56
C GLU A 257 8.43 21.91 0.93
N VAL A 258 8.41 21.21 2.06
CA VAL A 258 7.19 20.69 2.65
C VAL A 258 6.51 21.85 3.37
N GLN A 259 5.26 22.13 3.02
CA GLN A 259 4.49 23.20 3.67
C GLN A 259 4.08 22.77 5.09
N ASP A 260 3.77 23.74 5.95
CA ASP A 260 3.47 23.52 7.38
C ASP A 260 2.36 22.50 7.67
N ASP A 261 1.44 22.31 6.72
CA ASP A 261 0.35 21.35 6.82
C ASP A 261 0.76 19.90 6.55
N PHE A 262 1.99 19.66 6.05
CA PHE A 262 2.47 18.36 5.56
C PHE A 262 1.57 17.73 4.48
N LYS A 263 0.73 18.53 3.83
CA LYS A 263 -0.19 18.12 2.76
C LYS A 263 0.24 18.64 1.40
N THR A 264 1.21 19.54 1.35
CA THR A 264 1.77 20.05 0.09
C THR A 264 3.30 20.02 0.11
N ILE A 265 3.91 19.56 -0.98
CA ILE A 265 5.35 19.68 -1.24
C ILE A 265 5.53 20.46 -2.53
N LYS A 266 6.26 21.57 -2.50
CA LYS A 266 6.57 22.38 -3.68
C LYS A 266 8.04 22.26 -4.01
N PHE A 267 8.34 21.70 -5.18
CA PHE A 267 9.72 21.65 -5.68
C PHE A 267 10.14 22.98 -6.29
N GLU A 268 11.45 23.22 -6.34
CA GLU A 268 12.09 24.37 -7.00
C GLU A 268 11.40 24.70 -8.33
N SER A 269 10.79 25.89 -8.44
CA SER A 269 10.13 26.29 -9.68
C SER A 269 11.14 26.44 -10.82
N GLY A 270 10.77 25.95 -12.00
CA GLY A 270 11.65 25.89 -13.17
C GLY A 270 12.74 24.80 -13.13
N ALA A 271 12.95 24.12 -11.99
CA ALA A 271 13.82 22.94 -11.98
C ALA A 271 13.20 21.83 -12.81
N THR A 272 14.02 21.19 -13.66
CA THR A 272 13.54 20.18 -14.61
C THR A 272 14.21 18.84 -14.31
N ILE A 273 13.41 17.81 -14.07
CA ILE A 273 13.84 16.42 -13.94
C ILE A 273 13.49 15.68 -15.24
N ALA A 274 14.46 15.04 -15.86
CA ALA A 274 14.32 14.27 -17.08
C ALA A 274 14.44 12.77 -16.82
N ALA A 275 13.57 11.99 -17.45
CA ALA A 275 13.72 10.56 -17.61
C ALA A 275 14.57 10.28 -18.86
N LEU A 276 15.75 9.70 -18.66
CA LEU A 276 16.78 9.55 -19.69
C LEU A 276 17.16 8.09 -19.87
N PHE A 277 17.45 7.67 -21.10
CA PHE A 277 17.95 6.33 -21.39
C PHE A 277 19.03 6.38 -22.47
N THR A 278 19.93 5.40 -22.50
CA THR A 278 20.90 5.25 -23.59
C THR A 278 20.25 4.45 -24.71
N ASN A 279 20.10 5.05 -25.88
CA ASN A 279 19.49 4.39 -27.04
C ASN A 279 20.37 3.21 -27.49
N PRO A 280 19.81 1.99 -27.55
CA PRO A 280 20.56 0.78 -27.86
C PRO A 280 21.11 0.72 -29.28
N ASP A 281 20.51 1.46 -30.22
CA ASP A 281 20.81 1.39 -31.65
C ASP A 281 21.97 2.30 -32.06
N ASN A 282 22.16 3.41 -31.34
CA ASN A 282 23.18 4.42 -31.67
C ASN A 282 24.04 4.85 -30.47
N GLY A 283 23.76 4.37 -29.26
CA GLY A 283 24.49 4.70 -28.04
C GLY A 283 24.28 6.12 -27.52
N GLN A 284 23.35 6.89 -28.09
CA GLN A 284 23.08 8.27 -27.68
C GLN A 284 22.15 8.32 -26.48
N LEU A 285 22.42 9.23 -25.54
CA LEU A 285 21.49 9.55 -24.48
C LEU A 285 20.25 10.22 -25.07
N SER A 286 19.08 9.67 -24.75
CA SER A 286 17.79 10.08 -25.27
C SER A 286 16.85 10.45 -24.12
N LEU A 287 16.00 11.45 -24.38
CA LEU A 287 14.95 11.88 -23.48
C LEU A 287 13.70 11.03 -23.70
N LEU A 288 13.14 10.49 -22.62
CA LEU A 288 11.81 9.88 -22.62
C LEU A 288 10.74 10.94 -22.29
N GLU A 289 10.94 11.68 -21.21
CA GLU A 289 10.04 12.73 -20.74
C GLU A 289 10.79 13.70 -19.82
N ALA A 290 10.30 14.93 -19.68
CA ALA A 290 10.77 15.90 -18.70
C ALA A 290 9.61 16.39 -17.81
N MET A 291 9.91 16.68 -16.55
CA MET A 291 8.98 17.18 -15.56
C MET A 291 9.55 18.45 -14.95
N SER A 292 8.77 19.52 -14.94
CA SER A 292 9.11 20.77 -14.27
C SER A 292 7.95 21.27 -13.42
N ASP A 293 8.22 22.22 -12.51
CA ASP A 293 7.21 22.80 -11.62
C ASP A 293 6.43 21.71 -10.84
N ILE A 294 7.16 20.72 -10.30
CA ILE A 294 6.56 19.57 -9.61
C ILE A 294 5.94 20.04 -8.29
N VAL A 295 4.69 19.65 -8.06
CA VAL A 295 3.99 19.83 -6.79
C VAL A 295 3.33 18.51 -6.41
N LEU A 296 3.47 18.13 -5.14
CA LEU A 296 2.75 17.00 -4.55
C LEU A 296 1.70 17.54 -3.58
N THR A 297 0.48 17.01 -3.67
CA THR A 297 -0.60 17.28 -2.71
C THR A 297 -1.14 15.96 -2.16
N LYS A 298 -1.21 15.80 -0.84
CA LYS A 298 -1.67 14.57 -0.19
C LYS A 298 -3.14 14.30 -0.54
N GLU A 299 -3.50 13.06 -0.84
CA GLU A 299 -4.88 12.63 -1.17
C GLU A 299 -5.65 12.12 0.03
#